data_AF-A0A9E1J6K3-F1
#
_entry.id   AF-A0A9E1J6K3-F1
#
_cell.length_a   1.000
_cell.length_b   1.000
_cell.length_c   1.000
_cell.angle_alpha   90.00
_cell.angle_beta   90.00
_cell.angle_gamma   90.00
#
_symmetry.space_group_name_H-M   'P 1'
#
loop_
_entity.id
_entity.type
_entity.pdbx_description
1 polymer ?
#
loop_
_entity_poly.entity_id
_entity_poly.type
_entity_poly.pdbx_seq_one_letter_code
_entity_poly.pdbx_strand_id
1 'polypeptide(L)'
;MSRRHMQHNRSGENLENDSWTGSGTWETFRTREGQDYFDLLGNHNTIYAGSDDDNINLDGSRNRAFGEDGDDSIHLNGNFNEAWGGSGQDTIHIQGDSNAIHGGTGDDLISVYGDANTVNGDAGADTIVVDGANNTVSGGTGDDTVTVTGTENTVNGDEGADTLDVNGSYNTVNGGTGDDTITLTGTDSVIYAGDGNDA
;
A
#
# COMPACT_ATOMS: atom_id res chain seq x y z
N MET A 1 -10.29 25.52 -4.48
CA MET A 1 -10.22 24.53 -5.56
C MET A 1 -10.00 25.23 -6.90
N SER A 2 -8.75 25.33 -7.31
CA SER A 2 -8.38 25.74 -8.67
C SER A 2 -8.37 24.50 -9.56
N ARG A 3 -9.26 24.40 -10.55
CA ARG A 3 -9.28 23.27 -11.50
C ARG A 3 -8.22 23.47 -12.57
N ARG A 4 -7.23 22.58 -12.63
CA ARG A 4 -6.07 22.71 -13.51
C ARG A 4 -6.10 21.63 -14.61
N HIS A 5 -6.55 21.98 -15.83
CA HIS A 5 -6.63 21.06 -16.98
C HIS A 5 -5.27 20.82 -17.66
N MET A 6 -4.95 19.55 -17.91
CA MET A 6 -3.70 18.94 -18.41
C MET A 6 -2.68 19.86 -19.11
N GLN A 7 -1.50 20.00 -18.48
CA GLN A 7 -0.25 20.42 -19.13
C GLN A 7 0.91 19.67 -18.46
N HIS A 8 1.86 19.18 -19.27
CA HIS A 8 3.03 18.40 -18.85
C HIS A 8 3.90 19.18 -17.86
N ASN A 9 4.35 18.53 -16.76
CA ASN A 9 5.15 19.08 -15.67
C ASN A 9 4.49 20.27 -14.94
N ARG A 10 3.71 20.00 -13.89
CA ARG A 10 3.35 21.03 -12.91
C ARG A 10 4.14 20.84 -11.63
N SER A 11 4.87 21.88 -11.24
CA SER A 11 5.19 22.15 -9.84
C SER A 11 4.07 23.04 -9.29
N GLY A 12 3.27 22.52 -8.37
CA GLY A 12 2.50 23.34 -7.45
C GLY A 12 3.49 24.10 -6.57
N GLU A 13 3.72 25.38 -6.89
CA GLU A 13 4.48 26.28 -6.00
C GLU A 13 3.57 26.87 -4.90
N ASN A 14 2.37 26.33 -4.67
CA ASN A 14 1.32 26.99 -3.90
C ASN A 14 0.84 26.15 -2.72
N LEU A 15 0.50 26.82 -1.62
CA LEU A 15 0.03 26.29 -0.35
C LEU A 15 -1.50 26.08 -0.36
N GLU A 16 -2.05 25.66 -1.50
CA GLU A 16 -3.49 25.66 -1.77
C GLU A 16 -3.95 24.31 -2.29
N ASN A 17 -5.10 23.85 -1.82
CA ASN A 17 -5.81 22.68 -2.34
C ASN A 17 -6.07 22.79 -3.87
N ASP A 18 -5.42 21.91 -4.60
CA ASP A 18 -5.46 21.74 -6.03
C ASP A 18 -6.20 20.46 -6.45
N SER A 19 -6.57 20.40 -7.74
CA SER A 19 -7.24 19.23 -8.30
C SER A 19 -6.84 19.01 -9.75
N TRP A 20 -6.39 17.79 -10.03
CA TRP A 20 -6.01 17.30 -11.36
C TRP A 20 -6.84 16.10 -11.76
N THR A 21 -7.60 16.26 -12.84
CA THR A 21 -8.38 15.18 -13.44
C THR A 21 -8.03 15.06 -14.92
N GLY A 22 -7.81 13.85 -15.44
CA GLY A 22 -7.53 13.71 -16.86
C GLY A 22 -7.04 12.33 -17.28
N SER A 23 -6.51 12.25 -18.49
CA SER A 23 -5.92 11.04 -19.04
C SER A 23 -4.55 11.35 -19.63
N GLY A 24 -3.53 10.57 -19.34
CA GLY A 24 -2.20 10.81 -19.85
C GLY A 24 -1.23 9.65 -19.64
N THR A 25 -0.08 9.77 -20.29
CA THR A 25 1.04 8.86 -20.03
C THR A 25 2.32 9.65 -19.84
N TRP A 26 3.16 9.22 -18.90
CA TRP A 26 4.43 9.86 -18.59
C TRP A 26 4.29 11.27 -18.01
N GLU A 27 3.17 11.58 -17.35
CA GLU A 27 3.05 12.84 -16.62
C GLU A 27 3.73 12.77 -15.25
N THR A 28 4.21 13.91 -14.80
CA THR A 28 4.67 14.08 -13.42
C THR A 28 4.02 15.30 -12.79
N PHE A 29 3.46 15.08 -11.60
CA PHE A 29 2.85 16.09 -10.75
C PHE A 29 3.65 16.18 -9.47
N ARG A 30 3.89 17.41 -9.01
CA ARG A 30 4.53 17.67 -7.72
C ARG A 30 3.81 18.81 -7.04
N THR A 31 3.34 18.57 -5.83
CA THR A 31 2.71 19.56 -4.96
C THR A 31 3.60 19.81 -3.74
N ARG A 32 3.13 20.60 -2.77
CA ARG A 32 3.94 21.01 -1.62
C ARG A 32 3.14 20.99 -0.33
N GLU A 33 2.13 21.84 -0.22
CA GLU A 33 1.21 21.89 0.93
C GLU A 33 -0.22 22.00 0.41
N GLY A 34 -1.17 21.59 1.23
CA GLY A 34 -2.60 21.65 0.99
C GLY A 34 -3.17 20.32 0.51
N GLN A 35 -4.41 20.03 0.95
CA GLN A 35 -5.10 18.79 0.59
C GLN A 35 -5.50 18.78 -0.89
N ASP A 36 -4.76 18.01 -1.67
CA ASP A 36 -4.78 17.90 -3.11
C ASP A 36 -5.50 16.64 -3.60
N TYR A 37 -6.01 16.72 -4.83
CA TYR A 37 -6.77 15.63 -5.43
C TYR A 37 -6.26 15.30 -6.83
N PHE A 38 -5.92 14.03 -7.05
CA PHE A 38 -5.49 13.49 -8.33
C PHE A 38 -6.43 12.36 -8.77
N ASP A 39 -6.89 12.42 -10.02
CA ASP A 39 -7.74 11.40 -10.65
C ASP A 39 -7.33 11.27 -12.12
N LEU A 40 -6.42 10.33 -12.38
CA LEU A 40 -5.76 10.22 -13.68
C LEU A 40 -5.94 8.83 -14.28
N LEU A 41 -6.34 8.81 -15.54
CA LEU A 41 -6.32 7.63 -16.37
C LEU A 41 -4.99 7.54 -17.14
N GLY A 42 -4.42 6.36 -17.25
CA GLY A 42 -3.27 6.06 -18.09
C GLY A 42 -2.04 5.59 -17.30
N ASN A 43 -0.91 5.52 -18.00
CA ASN A 43 0.22 4.69 -17.62
C ASN A 43 1.49 5.53 -17.42
N HIS A 44 2.42 5.07 -16.57
CA HIS A 44 3.72 5.72 -16.35
C HIS A 44 3.64 7.12 -15.72
N ASN A 45 2.57 7.40 -14.99
CA ASN A 45 2.40 8.68 -14.31
C ASN A 45 3.12 8.66 -12.96
N THR A 46 3.52 9.83 -12.48
CA THR A 46 4.18 9.97 -11.17
C THR A 46 3.59 11.16 -10.42
N ILE A 47 3.13 10.94 -9.19
CA ILE A 47 2.57 11.98 -8.32
C ILE A 47 3.38 12.04 -7.04
N TYR A 48 3.77 13.25 -6.65
CA TYR A 48 4.31 13.58 -5.33
C TYR A 48 3.32 14.58 -4.72
N ALA A 49 2.62 14.18 -3.66
CA ALA A 49 1.47 14.88 -3.10
C ALA A 49 1.87 15.98 -2.10
N GLY A 50 2.98 15.79 -1.40
CA GLY A 50 3.59 16.82 -0.57
C GLY A 50 3.15 16.67 0.88
N SER A 51 2.86 17.77 1.55
CA SER A 51 2.30 17.74 2.89
C SER A 51 0.78 17.87 2.87
N ASP A 52 0.16 17.44 3.97
CA ASP A 52 -1.28 17.42 4.24
C ASP A 52 -2.00 16.23 3.57
N ASP A 53 -3.20 15.93 4.06
CA ASP A 53 -3.97 14.76 3.63
C ASP A 53 -4.43 14.85 2.17
N ASP A 54 -3.85 14.02 1.31
CA ASP A 54 -4.07 14.02 -0.13
C ASP A 54 -4.89 12.83 -0.62
N ASN A 55 -5.44 12.95 -1.83
CA ASN A 55 -6.21 11.89 -2.46
C ASN A 55 -5.71 11.59 -3.87
N ILE A 56 -5.21 10.38 -4.08
CA ILE A 56 -4.60 9.94 -5.34
C ILE A 56 -5.36 8.76 -5.91
N ASN A 57 -6.04 8.95 -7.06
CA ASN A 57 -6.67 7.87 -7.82
C ASN A 57 -5.98 7.73 -9.18
N LEU A 58 -5.37 6.57 -9.45
CA LEU A 58 -4.73 6.29 -10.74
C LEU A 58 -5.25 5.00 -11.37
N ASP A 59 -5.87 5.13 -12.54
CA ASP A 59 -6.32 4.01 -13.36
C ASP A 59 -5.34 3.77 -14.50
N GLY A 60 -4.50 2.76 -14.36
CA GLY A 60 -3.58 2.29 -15.39
C GLY A 60 -2.39 1.56 -14.78
N SER A 61 -1.41 1.27 -15.61
CA SER A 61 -0.24 0.47 -15.24
C SER A 61 1.03 1.31 -15.16
N ARG A 62 1.99 0.89 -14.33
CA ARG A 62 3.31 1.55 -14.16
C ARG A 62 3.23 2.96 -13.62
N ASN A 63 2.17 3.29 -12.89
CA ASN A 63 2.06 4.55 -12.18
C ASN A 63 2.81 4.49 -10.85
N ARG A 64 3.22 5.66 -10.35
CA ARG A 64 3.87 5.82 -9.06
C ARG A 64 3.16 6.92 -8.27
N ALA A 65 2.70 6.60 -7.07
CA ALA A 65 2.01 7.51 -6.17
C ALA A 65 2.80 7.62 -4.87
N PHE A 66 3.20 8.84 -4.51
CA PHE A 66 3.84 9.17 -3.24
C PHE A 66 2.91 10.14 -2.52
N GLY A 67 2.35 9.72 -1.38
CA GLY A 67 1.58 10.60 -0.48
C GLY A 67 2.50 11.65 0.17
N GLU A 68 3.63 11.19 0.70
CA GLU A 68 4.65 12.01 1.39
C GLU A 68 4.30 12.30 2.86
N ASP A 69 3.84 13.49 3.27
CA ASP A 69 3.50 13.76 4.68
C ASP A 69 1.99 14.03 4.80
N GLY A 70 1.27 13.34 5.68
CA GLY A 70 -0.18 13.51 5.85
C GLY A 70 -0.89 12.18 5.96
N ASP A 71 -2.17 12.20 6.32
CA ASP A 71 -2.99 10.98 6.31
C ASP A 71 -3.59 10.80 4.90
N ASP A 72 -2.87 10.12 4.01
CA ASP A 72 -3.17 10.08 2.57
C ASP A 72 -4.11 8.94 2.16
N SER A 73 -4.85 9.15 1.06
CA SER A 73 -5.69 8.14 0.44
C SER A 73 -5.20 7.81 -0.97
N ILE A 74 -4.66 6.62 -1.17
CA ILE A 74 -4.09 6.17 -2.44
C ILE A 74 -4.91 5.00 -3.01
N HIS A 75 -5.52 5.18 -4.18
CA HIS A 75 -6.22 4.13 -4.94
C HIS A 75 -5.55 3.91 -6.30
N LEU A 76 -4.96 2.74 -6.53
CA LEU A 76 -4.37 2.40 -7.84
C LEU A 76 -5.08 1.18 -8.46
N ASN A 77 -5.60 1.34 -9.68
CA ASN A 77 -6.16 0.24 -10.47
C ASN A 77 -5.26 -0.06 -11.67
N GLY A 78 -4.72 -1.27 -11.72
CA GLY A 78 -3.88 -1.76 -12.80
C GLY A 78 -2.62 -2.43 -12.28
N ASN A 79 -1.73 -2.77 -13.20
CA ASN A 79 -0.60 -3.64 -12.90
C ASN A 79 0.71 -2.87 -12.87
N PHE A 80 1.71 -3.39 -12.16
CA PHE A 80 3.05 -2.80 -12.08
C PHE A 80 3.08 -1.37 -11.53
N ASN A 81 2.11 -0.99 -10.71
CA ASN A 81 2.11 0.30 -10.03
C ASN A 81 2.96 0.24 -8.75
N GLU A 82 3.36 1.41 -8.28
CA GLU A 82 4.08 1.57 -7.01
C GLU A 82 3.35 2.63 -6.16
N ALA A 83 3.10 2.32 -4.89
CA ALA A 83 2.46 3.19 -3.91
C ALA A 83 3.36 3.34 -2.67
N TRP A 84 3.53 4.57 -2.22
CA TRP A 84 4.13 4.90 -0.92
C TRP A 84 3.17 5.87 -0.23
N GLY A 85 2.67 5.49 0.95
CA GLY A 85 1.90 6.38 1.81
C GLY A 85 2.80 7.52 2.28
N GLY A 86 3.79 7.21 3.11
CA GLY A 86 4.80 8.16 3.53
C GLY A 86 4.82 8.29 5.04
N SER A 87 4.53 9.47 5.59
CA SER A 87 4.37 9.65 7.03
C SER A 87 2.95 10.09 7.34
N GLY A 88 2.30 9.43 8.28
CA GLY A 88 0.88 9.64 8.60
C GLY A 88 0.16 8.29 8.69
N GLN A 89 -1.15 8.32 8.90
CA GLN A 89 -1.99 7.12 8.85
C GLN A 89 -2.64 7.04 7.47
N ASP A 90 -2.01 6.27 6.59
CA ASP A 90 -2.38 6.21 5.19
C ASP A 90 -3.43 5.12 4.92
N THR A 91 -4.27 5.35 3.91
CA THR A 91 -5.18 4.34 3.36
C THR A 91 -4.79 4.03 1.93
N ILE A 92 -4.29 2.82 1.69
CA ILE A 92 -3.80 2.37 0.38
C ILE A 92 -4.68 1.22 -0.13
N HIS A 93 -5.29 1.41 -1.30
CA HIS A 93 -6.09 0.40 -1.98
C HIS A 93 -5.57 0.11 -3.38
N ILE A 94 -5.25 -1.15 -3.67
CA ILE A 94 -4.70 -1.59 -4.95
C ILE A 94 -5.58 -2.69 -5.55
N GLN A 95 -5.93 -2.54 -6.83
CA GLN A 95 -6.53 -3.59 -7.64
C GLN A 95 -5.67 -3.88 -8.86
N GLY A 96 -5.08 -5.07 -8.91
CA GLY A 96 -4.27 -5.52 -10.04
C GLY A 96 -3.04 -6.30 -9.60
N ASP A 97 -2.23 -6.66 -10.60
CA ASP A 97 -1.14 -7.61 -10.41
C ASP A 97 0.23 -6.92 -10.39
N SER A 98 1.19 -7.54 -9.71
CA SER A 98 2.61 -7.15 -9.75
C SER A 98 2.88 -5.71 -9.29
N ASN A 99 2.13 -5.21 -8.30
CA ASN A 99 2.33 -3.90 -7.70
C ASN A 99 3.31 -3.96 -6.51
N ALA A 100 3.91 -2.82 -6.17
CA ALA A 100 4.72 -2.64 -4.97
C ALA A 100 4.08 -1.59 -4.06
N ILE A 101 3.90 -1.92 -2.78
CA ILE A 101 3.21 -1.08 -1.80
C ILE A 101 4.09 -0.93 -0.56
N HIS A 102 4.19 0.30 -0.07
CA HIS A 102 4.82 0.70 1.18
C HIS A 102 3.83 1.60 1.94
N GLY A 103 3.45 1.23 3.16
CA GLY A 103 2.67 2.08 4.06
C GLY A 103 3.48 3.31 4.44
N GLY A 104 4.54 3.09 5.19
CA GLY A 104 5.52 4.10 5.53
C GLY A 104 5.70 4.19 7.04
N THR A 105 5.52 5.36 7.63
CA THR A 105 5.49 5.52 9.09
C THR A 105 4.11 5.95 9.55
N GLY A 106 3.57 5.30 10.56
CA GLY A 106 2.23 5.53 11.09
C GLY A 106 1.39 4.27 10.95
N ASP A 107 0.19 4.27 11.53
CA ASP A 107 -0.66 3.08 11.56
C ASP A 107 -1.52 3.05 10.28
N ASP A 108 -1.10 2.25 9.29
CA ASP A 108 -1.64 2.28 7.94
C ASP A 108 -2.74 1.24 7.70
N LEU A 109 -3.64 1.53 6.75
CA LEU A 109 -4.66 0.61 6.26
C LEU A 109 -4.38 0.26 4.80
N ILE A 110 -3.92 -0.97 4.56
CA ILE A 110 -3.52 -1.44 3.23
C ILE A 110 -4.44 -2.57 2.76
N SER A 111 -5.00 -2.43 1.56
CA SER A 111 -5.85 -3.43 0.93
C SER A 111 -5.45 -3.70 -0.52
N VAL A 112 -5.08 -4.95 -0.83
CA VAL A 112 -4.57 -5.35 -2.14
C VAL A 112 -5.35 -6.54 -2.69
N TYR A 113 -5.87 -6.38 -3.91
CA TYR A 113 -6.58 -7.42 -4.64
C TYR A 113 -5.87 -7.73 -5.96
N GLY A 114 -5.24 -8.89 -6.06
CA GLY A 114 -4.55 -9.34 -7.26
C GLY A 114 -3.34 -10.22 -6.96
N ASP A 115 -2.65 -10.61 -8.02
CA ASP A 115 -1.57 -11.59 -7.93
C ASP A 115 -0.18 -10.94 -7.96
N ALA A 116 0.79 -11.62 -7.35
CA ALA A 116 2.21 -11.28 -7.42
C ALA A 116 2.58 -9.87 -6.91
N ASN A 117 1.82 -9.33 -5.97
CA ASN A 117 2.10 -8.04 -5.34
C ASN A 117 3.11 -8.18 -4.19
N THR A 118 3.86 -7.10 -3.94
CA THR A 118 4.73 -6.95 -2.77
C THR A 118 4.14 -5.85 -1.88
N VAL A 119 3.86 -6.19 -0.63
CA VAL A 119 3.23 -5.31 0.37
C VAL A 119 4.12 -5.22 1.59
N ASN A 120 4.42 -4.01 2.04
CA ASN A 120 5.10 -3.71 3.30
C ASN A 120 4.29 -2.66 4.06
N GLY A 121 3.91 -2.94 5.31
CA GLY A 121 3.34 -1.92 6.21
C GLY A 121 4.39 -0.88 6.61
N ASP A 122 5.65 -1.31 6.69
CA ASP A 122 6.80 -0.53 7.15
C ASP A 122 6.78 -0.29 8.67
N ALA A 123 6.48 0.90 9.19
CA ALA A 123 6.59 1.17 10.63
C ALA A 123 5.30 1.74 11.21
N GLY A 124 4.66 0.99 12.09
CA GLY A 124 3.36 1.34 12.67
C GLY A 124 2.62 0.08 13.12
N ALA A 125 1.44 0.25 13.70
CA ALA A 125 0.53 -0.88 13.91
C ALA A 125 -0.40 -0.98 12.70
N ASP A 126 0.01 -1.71 11.68
CA ASP A 126 -0.62 -1.71 10.37
C ASP A 126 -1.76 -2.73 10.27
N THR A 127 -2.76 -2.41 9.45
CA THR A 127 -3.83 -3.34 9.07
C THR A 127 -3.73 -3.65 7.59
N ILE A 128 -3.34 -4.88 7.27
CA ILE A 128 -3.07 -5.32 5.90
C ILE A 128 -4.04 -6.42 5.50
N VAL A 129 -4.71 -6.23 4.36
CA VAL A 129 -5.61 -7.22 3.74
C VAL A 129 -5.15 -7.51 2.31
N VAL A 130 -4.81 -8.76 2.02
CA VAL A 130 -4.39 -9.18 0.67
C VAL A 130 -5.22 -10.37 0.20
N ASP A 131 -5.78 -10.27 -1.00
CA ASP A 131 -6.49 -11.36 -1.67
C ASP A 131 -5.89 -11.63 -3.06
N GLY A 132 -5.37 -12.84 -3.24
CA GLY A 132 -4.77 -13.29 -4.50
C GLY A 132 -3.69 -14.34 -4.30
N ALA A 133 -2.95 -14.61 -5.35
CA ALA A 133 -1.89 -15.60 -5.36
C ALA A 133 -0.49 -14.99 -5.50
N ASN A 134 0.52 -15.70 -5.01
CA ASN A 134 1.93 -15.33 -5.16
C ASN A 134 2.31 -13.96 -4.58
N ASN A 135 1.55 -13.44 -3.61
CA ASN A 135 1.86 -12.17 -2.96
C ASN A 135 2.94 -12.35 -1.88
N THR A 136 3.74 -11.31 -1.68
CA THR A 136 4.66 -11.19 -0.54
C THR A 136 4.16 -10.07 0.36
N VAL A 137 3.97 -10.36 1.63
CA VAL A 137 3.42 -9.44 2.64
C VAL A 137 4.35 -9.40 3.84
N SER A 138 4.64 -8.20 4.32
CA SER A 138 5.42 -7.88 5.52
C SER A 138 4.61 -6.88 6.32
N GLY A 139 4.39 -7.17 7.62
CA GLY A 139 3.81 -6.23 8.57
C GLY A 139 4.79 -5.07 8.78
N GLY A 140 5.97 -5.39 9.30
CA GLY A 140 7.06 -4.45 9.43
C GLY A 140 7.48 -4.32 10.89
N THR A 141 7.53 -3.10 11.42
CA THR A 141 7.75 -2.89 12.85
C THR A 141 6.49 -2.35 13.50
N GLY A 142 6.06 -2.96 14.60
CA GLY A 142 4.84 -2.60 15.33
C GLY A 142 3.92 -3.80 15.43
N ASP A 143 2.81 -3.67 16.17
CA ASP A 143 1.90 -4.80 16.38
C ASP A 143 0.90 -4.86 15.23
N ASP A 144 1.15 -5.71 14.23
CA ASP A 144 0.42 -5.69 12.96
C ASP A 144 -0.76 -6.66 12.92
N THR A 145 -1.76 -6.33 12.10
CA THR A 145 -2.88 -7.22 11.77
C THR A 145 -2.89 -7.52 10.28
N VAL A 146 -2.55 -8.76 9.91
CA VAL A 146 -2.42 -9.17 8.52
C VAL A 146 -3.42 -10.28 8.20
N THR A 147 -4.30 -10.03 7.24
CA THR A 147 -5.23 -11.02 6.68
C THR A 147 -4.88 -11.32 5.23
N VAL A 148 -4.63 -12.59 4.91
CA VAL A 148 -4.25 -13.02 3.56
C VAL A 148 -5.12 -14.17 3.08
N THR A 149 -5.77 -14.00 1.94
CA THR A 149 -6.54 -15.06 1.26
C THR A 149 -5.92 -15.43 -0.08
N GLY A 150 -5.86 -16.73 -0.38
CA GLY A 150 -5.40 -17.24 -1.67
C GLY A 150 -4.26 -18.25 -1.55
N THR A 151 -3.43 -18.34 -2.58
CA THR A 151 -2.45 -19.42 -2.71
C THR A 151 -1.03 -18.95 -2.96
N GLU A 152 -0.04 -19.71 -2.50
CA GLU A 152 1.38 -19.42 -2.77
C GLU A 152 1.83 -18.05 -2.23
N ASN A 153 1.17 -17.53 -1.19
CA ASN A 153 1.55 -16.27 -0.56
C ASN A 153 2.65 -16.48 0.48
N THR A 154 3.51 -15.47 0.62
CA THR A 154 4.48 -15.37 1.73
C THR A 154 4.05 -14.23 2.63
N VAL A 155 3.94 -14.49 3.93
CA VAL A 155 3.46 -13.54 4.95
C VAL A 155 4.45 -13.52 6.10
N ASN A 156 4.96 -12.33 6.44
CA ASN A 156 5.79 -12.12 7.63
C ASN A 156 5.11 -11.06 8.52
N GLY A 157 5.01 -11.30 9.82
CA GLY A 157 4.64 -10.28 10.80
C GLY A 157 5.79 -9.31 11.05
N ASP A 158 7.00 -9.87 11.18
CA ASP A 158 8.27 -9.17 11.40
C ASP A 158 8.52 -8.76 12.86
N GLU A 159 8.66 -7.48 13.21
CA GLU A 159 8.95 -7.05 14.60
C GLU A 159 7.68 -6.56 15.31
N GLY A 160 7.12 -7.34 16.23
CA GLY A 160 5.90 -6.93 16.95
C GLY A 160 5.13 -8.09 17.53
N ALA A 161 4.05 -7.81 18.25
CA ALA A 161 3.08 -8.86 18.62
C ALA A 161 1.98 -8.93 17.55
N ASP A 162 2.18 -9.80 16.55
CA ASP A 162 1.40 -9.76 15.32
C ASP A 162 0.18 -10.68 15.34
N THR A 163 -0.86 -10.30 14.62
CA THR A 163 -2.03 -11.14 14.35
C THR A 163 -2.10 -11.49 12.86
N LEU A 164 -1.81 -12.75 12.53
CA LEU A 164 -1.76 -13.25 11.17
C LEU A 164 -2.90 -14.23 10.90
N ASP A 165 -3.87 -13.86 10.06
CA ASP A 165 -4.95 -14.76 9.58
C ASP A 165 -4.74 -15.07 8.09
N VAL A 166 -4.25 -16.28 7.81
CA VAL A 166 -3.90 -16.73 6.47
C VAL A 166 -4.79 -17.88 6.05
N ASN A 167 -5.51 -17.72 4.93
CA ASN A 167 -6.44 -18.70 4.41
C ASN A 167 -6.10 -19.10 2.97
N GLY A 168 -5.92 -20.40 2.76
CA GLY A 168 -5.74 -21.02 1.45
C GLY A 168 -4.58 -21.99 1.44
N SER A 169 -4.05 -22.27 0.25
CA SER A 169 -3.10 -23.38 0.08
C SER A 169 -1.70 -22.92 -0.33
N TYR A 170 -0.68 -23.69 0.07
CA TYR A 170 0.71 -23.42 -0.30
C TYR A 170 1.26 -22.08 0.21
N ASN A 171 0.69 -21.54 1.28
CA ASN A 171 1.16 -20.29 1.89
C ASN A 171 2.34 -20.56 2.83
N THR A 172 3.26 -19.61 2.93
CA THR A 172 4.32 -19.58 3.94
C THR A 172 4.07 -18.42 4.87
N VAL A 173 4.01 -18.69 6.18
CA VAL A 173 3.75 -17.69 7.21
C VAL A 173 4.89 -17.69 8.21
N ASN A 174 5.39 -16.52 8.55
CA ASN A 174 6.38 -16.29 9.60
C ASN A 174 5.83 -15.25 10.58
N GLY A 175 5.75 -15.55 11.87
CA GLY A 175 5.36 -14.56 12.89
C GLY A 175 6.43 -13.48 12.97
N GLY A 176 7.62 -13.87 13.45
CA GLY A 176 8.78 -12.99 13.44
C GLY A 176 9.38 -12.92 14.84
N THR A 177 9.49 -11.72 15.40
CA THR A 177 9.88 -11.54 16.80
C THR A 177 8.74 -10.88 17.57
N GLY A 178 8.41 -11.43 18.73
CA GLY A 178 7.32 -10.93 19.58
C GLY A 178 6.32 -12.05 19.85
N ASP A 179 5.28 -11.77 20.63
CA ASP A 179 4.30 -12.80 20.99
C ASP A 179 3.17 -12.83 19.94
N ASP A 180 3.28 -13.71 18.95
CA ASP A 180 2.40 -13.70 17.77
C ASP A 180 1.14 -14.57 17.93
N THR A 181 0.08 -14.23 17.20
CA THR A 181 -1.12 -15.06 17.02
C THR A 181 -1.29 -15.44 15.56
N ILE A 182 -1.17 -16.73 15.24
CA ILE A 182 -1.16 -17.20 13.85
C ILE A 182 -2.31 -18.17 13.61
N THR A 183 -3.29 -17.73 12.84
CA THR A 183 -4.35 -18.59 12.31
C THR A 183 -4.05 -18.94 10.86
N LEU A 184 -3.84 -20.22 10.60
CA LEU A 184 -3.66 -20.74 9.24
C LEU A 184 -4.76 -21.75 8.92
N THR A 185 -5.52 -21.48 7.86
CA THR A 185 -6.55 -22.39 7.35
C THR A 185 -6.27 -22.75 5.90
N GLY A 186 -6.60 -23.98 5.49
CA GLY A 186 -6.33 -24.50 4.15
C GLY A 186 -5.39 -25.72 4.15
N THR A 187 -4.60 -25.91 3.09
CA THR A 187 -3.78 -27.13 2.89
C THR A 187 -2.37 -26.81 2.41
N ASP A 188 -1.41 -27.68 2.73
CA ASP A 188 -0.04 -27.62 2.20
C ASP A 188 0.73 -26.30 2.47
N SER A 189 0.33 -25.59 3.53
CA SER A 189 0.96 -24.34 3.97
C SER A 189 1.95 -24.61 5.12
N VAL A 190 2.92 -23.71 5.30
CA VAL A 190 4.01 -23.82 6.29
C VAL A 190 3.95 -22.63 7.24
N ILE A 191 4.16 -22.88 8.54
CA ILE A 191 4.26 -21.84 9.58
C ILE A 191 5.64 -21.90 10.22
N TYR A 192 6.24 -20.73 10.38
CA TYR A 192 7.35 -20.45 11.29
C TYR A 192 6.80 -19.49 12.34
N ALA A 193 6.66 -19.93 13.59
CA ALA A 193 6.06 -19.07 14.61
C ALA A 193 6.99 -17.88 14.94
N GLY A 194 8.29 -18.13 15.04
CA GLY A 194 9.28 -17.09 15.28
C GLY A 194 9.87 -17.17 16.69
N ASP A 195 10.36 -16.03 17.17
CA ASP A 195 10.85 -15.84 18.54
C ASP A 195 9.74 -15.24 19.39
N GLY A 196 9.25 -15.95 20.41
CA GLY A 196 8.17 -15.43 21.25
C GLY A 196 7.39 -16.51 21.97
N ASN A 197 6.29 -16.12 22.62
CA ASN A 197 5.27 -17.02 23.13
C ASN A 197 4.05 -17.03 22.19
N ASP A 198 4.21 -17.72 21.07
CA ASP A 198 3.24 -17.67 19.97
C ASP A 198 2.03 -18.60 20.20
N ALA A 199 0.88 -18.21 19.64
CA ALA A 199 -0.41 -18.87 19.80
C ALA A 199 -1.04 -19.33 18.47
#